data_AF-A0A077ZKZ5-F1
#
_entry.id   AF-A0A077ZKZ5-F1
#
_cell.length_a   1.000
_cell.length_b   1.000
_cell.length_c   1.000
_cell.angle_alpha   90.00
_cell.angle_beta   90.00
_cell.angle_gamma   90.00
#
_symmetry.space_group_name_H-M   'P 1'
#
loop_
_entity.id
_entity.type
_entity.pdbx_description
1 polymer ?
#
loop_
_entity_poly.entity_id
_entity_poly.type
_entity_poly.pdbx_seq_one_letter_code
_entity_poly.pdbx_strand_id
1 'polypeptide(L)'
;MLHEDMCERYRDISSMTISDWVLDPFTCLAEVEVAYQEELIEMQANEELKPKMKGGYTSFWLQQEIRQLYPRLWNVAKKFLIPFPSSCLVERGFSAVTDLLGKKETAYR
;
A
#
# COMPACT_ATOMS: atom_id res chain seq x y z
N MET A 1 -1.35 10.34 25.03
CA MET A 1 -0.03 10.93 24.73
C MET A 1 0.62 10.30 23.49
N LEU A 2 1.16 9.06 23.53
CA LEU A 2 1.85 8.49 22.35
C LEU A 2 0.93 8.33 21.13
N HIS A 3 -0.31 7.86 21.33
CA HIS A 3 -1.27 7.72 20.23
C HIS A 3 -1.57 9.06 19.56
N GLU A 4 -1.82 10.12 20.34
CA GLU A 4 -2.10 11.47 19.81
C GLU A 4 -0.90 12.02 19.04
N ASP A 5 0.30 11.84 19.57
CA ASP A 5 1.55 12.24 18.91
C ASP A 5 1.78 11.47 17.60
N MET A 6 1.43 10.19 17.52
CA MET A 6 1.47 9.43 16.26
C MET A 6 0.41 9.92 15.27
N CYS A 7 -0.82 10.16 15.73
CA CYS A 7 -1.88 10.71 14.89
C CYS A 7 -1.53 12.10 14.35
N GLU A 8 -0.84 12.94 15.12
CA GLU A 8 -0.37 14.24 14.68
C GLU A 8 0.76 14.12 13.65
N ARG A 9 1.78 13.31 13.95
CA ARG A 9 2.95 13.12 13.07
C ARG A 9 2.64 12.46 11.74
N TYR A 10 1.62 11.60 11.70
CA TYR A 10 1.20 10.87 10.50
C TYR A 10 -0.19 11.28 10.01
N ARG A 11 -0.63 12.50 10.36
CA ARG A 11 -1.95 13.00 9.95
C ARG A 11 -2.11 12.96 8.43
N ASP A 12 -1.09 13.38 7.70
CA ASP A 12 -1.03 13.38 6.24
C ASP A 12 -1.26 11.98 5.67
N ILE A 13 -0.58 10.96 6.20
CA ILE A 13 -0.76 9.56 5.83
C ILE A 13 -2.16 9.07 6.20
N SER A 14 -2.64 9.40 7.41
CA SER A 14 -3.96 8.96 7.87
C SER A 14 -5.12 9.58 7.08
N SER A 15 -4.90 10.78 6.53
CA SER A 15 -5.85 11.47 5.66
C SER A 15 -5.69 11.11 4.18
N MET A 16 -4.72 10.25 3.84
CA MET A 16 -4.43 9.91 2.45
C MET A 16 -5.51 9.00 1.88
N THR A 17 -6.21 9.47 0.85
CA THR A 17 -7.16 8.64 0.10
C THR A 17 -6.43 7.88 -0.99
N ILE A 18 -6.52 6.55 -0.96
CA ILE A 18 -6.05 5.68 -2.04
C ILE A 18 -7.19 5.54 -3.04
N SER A 19 -6.91 5.76 -4.33
CA SER A 19 -7.90 5.51 -5.38
C SER A 19 -8.19 4.02 -5.50
N ASP A 20 -9.46 3.65 -5.70
CA ASP A 20 -9.90 2.25 -5.78
C ASP A 20 -9.17 1.44 -6.85
N TRP A 21 -8.85 2.06 -8.00
CA TRP A 21 -8.09 1.41 -9.08
C TRP A 21 -6.64 1.05 -8.68
N VAL A 22 -6.07 1.68 -7.66
CA VAL A 22 -4.75 1.28 -7.14
C VAL A 22 -4.86 -0.01 -6.33
N LEU A 23 -5.98 -0.22 -5.64
CA LEU A 23 -6.26 -1.43 -4.86
C LEU A 23 -6.69 -2.58 -5.78
N ASP A 24 -7.53 -2.29 -6.77
CA ASP A 24 -7.92 -3.25 -7.79
C ASP A 24 -8.14 -2.56 -9.16
N PRO A 25 -7.11 -2.55 -10.03
CA PRO A 25 -7.22 -1.97 -11.36
C PRO A 25 -8.20 -2.71 -12.27
N PHE A 26 -8.65 -3.93 -11.93
CA PHE A 26 -9.54 -4.72 -12.81
C PHE A 26 -11.03 -4.57 -12.49
N THR A 27 -11.39 -4.09 -11.30
CA THR A 27 -12.79 -3.91 -10.89
C THR A 27 -13.23 -2.44 -10.84
N CYS A 28 -12.28 -1.50 -10.78
CA CYS A 28 -12.58 -0.08 -10.71
C CYS A 28 -12.61 0.58 -12.10
N LEU A 29 -13.78 1.10 -12.49
CA LEU A 29 -13.98 2.00 -13.65
C LEU A 29 -14.22 3.46 -13.22
N ALA A 30 -14.18 3.76 -11.92
CA ALA A 30 -14.52 5.07 -11.38
C ALA A 30 -13.50 6.14 -11.79
N GLU A 31 -13.95 7.40 -11.90
CA GLU A 31 -13.28 8.63 -12.38
C GLU A 31 -11.75 8.64 -12.32
N VAL A 32 -11.12 7.89 -13.22
CA VAL A 32 -9.69 7.96 -13.44
C VAL A 32 -9.44 9.18 -14.29
N GLU A 33 -8.49 10.04 -13.87
CA GLU A 33 -8.06 11.18 -14.67
C GLU A 33 -7.69 10.71 -16.07
N VAL A 34 -8.07 11.49 -17.09
CA VAL A 34 -7.85 11.17 -18.51
C VAL A 34 -6.38 10.80 -18.80
N ALA A 35 -5.44 11.37 -18.05
CA ALA A 35 -4.01 11.07 -18.16
C ALA A 35 -3.63 9.60 -17.92
N TYR A 36 -4.43 8.84 -17.18
CA TYR A 36 -4.16 7.44 -16.82
C TYR A 36 -5.13 6.42 -17.45
N GLN A 37 -6.24 6.89 -18.05
CA GLN A 37 -7.29 6.03 -18.59
C GLN A 37 -6.76 5.06 -19.66
N GLU A 38 -5.87 5.53 -20.54
CA GLU A 38 -5.28 4.73 -21.61
C GLU A 38 -4.51 3.52 -21.07
N GLU A 39 -3.52 3.75 -20.18
CA GLU A 39 -2.76 2.65 -19.56
C GLU A 39 -3.64 1.71 -18.74
N LEU A 40 -4.69 2.24 -18.09
CA LEU A 40 -5.59 1.41 -17.29
C LEU A 40 -6.45 0.51 -18.16
N ILE A 41 -6.98 1.02 -19.28
CA ILE A 41 -7.75 0.21 -20.24
C ILE A 41 -6.86 -0.88 -20.86
N GLU A 42 -5.63 -0.54 -21.25
CA GLU A 42 -4.67 -1.51 -21.77
C GLU A 42 -4.32 -2.60 -20.75
N MET A 43 -4.13 -2.21 -19.48
CA MET A 43 -3.91 -3.15 -18.38
C MET A 43 -5.12 -4.05 -18.14
N GLN A 44 -6.33 -3.48 -18.13
CA GLN A 44 -7.58 -4.21 -17.93
C GLN A 44 -7.88 -5.21 -19.04
N ALA A 45 -7.51 -4.87 -20.28
CA ALA A 45 -7.62 -5.74 -21.45
C ALA A 45 -6.61 -6.92 -21.42
N ASN A 46 -5.55 -6.81 -20.61
CA ASN A 46 -4.54 -7.86 -20.48
C ASN A 46 -4.98 -8.93 -19.47
N GLU A 47 -5.67 -9.96 -19.98
CA GLU A 47 -6.15 -11.11 -19.18
C GLU A 47 -5.01 -11.87 -18.47
N GLU A 48 -3.78 -11.83 -18.98
CA GLU A 48 -2.62 -12.50 -18.35
C GLU A 48 -2.22 -11.86 -17.01
N LEU A 49 -2.62 -10.60 -16.78
CA LEU A 49 -2.34 -9.86 -15.55
C LEU A 49 -3.34 -10.14 -14.43
N LYS A 50 -4.59 -10.52 -14.75
CA LYS A 50 -5.61 -10.86 -13.75
C LYS A 50 -5.17 -11.91 -12.73
N PRO A 51 -4.60 -13.08 -13.12
CA PRO A 51 -4.15 -14.06 -12.14
C PRO A 51 -3.03 -13.54 -11.23
N LYS A 52 -2.22 -12.57 -11.70
CA LYS A 52 -1.14 -11.97 -10.93
C LYS A 52 -1.66 -11.06 -9.80
N MET A 53 -2.89 -10.55 -9.90
CA MET A 53 -3.54 -9.79 -8.84
C MET A 53 -3.87 -10.65 -7.60
N LYS A 54 -3.89 -11.98 -7.70
CA LYS A 54 -4.14 -12.88 -6.56
C LYS A 54 -3.11 -12.72 -5.43
N GLY A 55 -1.91 -12.21 -5.73
CA GLY A 55 -0.90 -11.87 -4.72
C GLY A 55 -1.16 -10.56 -3.97
N GLY A 56 -2.26 -9.86 -4.25
CA GLY A 56 -2.59 -8.54 -3.72
C GLY A 56 -1.90 -7.40 -4.48
N TYR A 57 -2.45 -6.19 -4.32
CA TYR A 57 -2.01 -4.99 -5.05
C TYR A 57 -0.52 -4.67 -4.87
N THR A 58 0.03 -4.87 -3.66
CA THR A 58 1.46 -4.58 -3.41
C THR A 58 2.37 -5.45 -4.27
N SER A 59 2.14 -6.76 -4.29
CA SER A 59 2.97 -7.66 -5.11
C SER A 59 2.72 -7.42 -6.60
N PHE A 60 1.49 -7.09 -6.98
CA PHE A 60 1.12 -6.75 -8.36
C PHE A 60 1.95 -5.59 -8.91
N TRP A 61 1.88 -4.43 -8.26
CA TRP A 61 2.55 -3.21 -8.73
C TRP A 61 4.08 -3.28 -8.68
N LEU A 62 4.65 -4.11 -7.79
CA LEU A 62 6.11 -4.28 -7.68
C LEU A 62 6.73 -5.10 -8.81
N GLN A 63 5.92 -5.74 -9.66
CA GLN A 63 6.42 -6.50 -10.80
C GLN A 63 7.13 -5.61 -11.82
N GLN A 64 8.28 -6.09 -12.30
CA GLN A 64 9.09 -5.35 -13.29
C GLN A 64 8.29 -5.06 -14.57
N GLU A 65 7.48 -6.01 -15.02
CA GLU A 65 6.64 -5.87 -16.20
C GLU A 65 5.63 -4.72 -16.05
N ILE A 66 4.93 -4.63 -14.91
CA ILE A 66 3.97 -3.54 -14.64
C ILE A 66 4.67 -2.17 -14.65
N ARG A 67 5.86 -2.10 -14.06
CA ARG A 67 6.67 -0.88 -14.02
C ARG A 67 7.14 -0.40 -15.40
N GLN A 68 7.31 -1.33 -16.34
CA GLN A 68 7.79 -1.04 -17.69
C GLN A 68 6.64 -0.75 -18.65
N LEU A 69 5.57 -1.54 -18.59
CA LEU A 69 4.41 -1.41 -19.49
C LEU A 69 3.51 -0.24 -19.09
N TYR A 70 3.36 0.03 -17.80
CA TYR A 70 2.40 1.02 -17.29
C TYR A 70 3.08 2.05 -16.36
N PRO A 71 4.04 2.83 -16.89
CA PRO A 71 4.85 3.74 -16.07
C PRO A 71 4.04 4.86 -15.42
N ARG A 72 2.96 5.36 -16.05
CA ARG A 72 2.12 6.42 -15.46
C ARG A 72 1.34 5.88 -14.28
N LEU A 73 0.71 4.71 -14.42
CA LEU A 73 -0.01 4.04 -13.33
C LEU A 73 0.94 3.69 -12.18
N TRP A 74 2.11 3.11 -12.49
CA TRP A 74 3.13 2.80 -11.50
C TRP A 74 3.58 4.04 -10.71
N ASN A 75 3.74 5.19 -11.38
CA ASN A 75 4.15 6.44 -10.73
C ASN A 75 3.15 6.93 -9.68
N VAL A 76 1.87 6.59 -9.82
CA VAL A 76 0.84 6.86 -8.82
C VAL A 76 0.88 5.77 -7.75
N ALA A 77 0.79 4.50 -8.14
CA ALA A 77 0.75 3.37 -7.21
C ALA A 77 1.94 3.35 -6.24
N LYS A 78 3.16 3.61 -6.73
CA LYS A 78 4.38 3.59 -5.89
C LYS A 78 4.34 4.55 -4.70
N LYS A 79 3.56 5.64 -4.78
CA LYS A 79 3.41 6.60 -3.66
C LYS A 79 2.71 5.95 -2.47
N PHE A 80 1.86 4.95 -2.72
CA PHE A 80 1.10 4.21 -1.72
C PHE A 80 1.79 2.92 -1.26
N LEU A 81 2.75 2.41 -2.05
CA LEU A 81 3.42 1.13 -1.78
C LEU A 81 4.68 1.24 -0.94
N ILE A 82 5.28 2.43 -0.84
CA ILE A 82 6.45 2.62 0.02
C ILE A 82 5.93 2.64 1.46
N PRO A 83 6.20 1.62 2.30
CA PRO A 83 6.05 1.81 3.72
C PRO A 83 7.00 2.92 4.11
N PHE A 84 6.48 4.03 4.64
CA PHE A 84 7.35 5.05 5.21
C PHE A 84 8.32 4.34 6.16
N PRO A 85 9.65 4.43 5.94
CA PRO A 85 10.61 3.71 6.78
C PRO A 85 10.37 3.98 8.27
N SER A 86 9.91 5.19 8.60
CA SER A 86 9.55 5.55 9.97
C SER A 86 8.33 4.79 10.49
N SER A 87 7.22 4.66 9.75
CA SER A 87 6.01 4.00 10.27
C SER A 87 6.24 2.51 10.51
N CYS A 88 6.85 1.81 9.54
CA CYS A 88 7.11 0.37 9.68
C CYS A 88 8.13 0.07 10.78
N LEU A 89 9.21 0.87 10.90
CA LEU A 89 10.19 0.69 11.98
C LEU A 89 9.61 1.03 13.35
N VAL A 90 8.75 2.05 13.43
CA VAL A 90 8.02 2.41 14.63
C VAL A 90 7.09 1.27 15.04
N GLU A 91 6.21 0.79 14.16
CA GLU A 91 5.28 -0.30 14.47
C GLU A 91 6.00 -1.59 14.89
N ARG A 92 7.05 -1.99 14.16
CA ARG A 92 7.85 -3.18 14.51
C ARG A 92 8.60 -2.97 15.83
N GLY A 93 9.16 -1.79 16.04
CA GLY A 93 9.83 -1.43 17.30
C GLY A 93 8.88 -1.49 18.48
N PHE A 94 7.67 -0.95 18.33
CA PHE A 94 6.63 -0.98 19.37
C PHE A 94 6.10 -2.39 19.61
N SER A 95 5.83 -3.18 18.55
CA SER A 95 5.41 -4.58 18.67
C SER A 95 6.43 -5.42 19.43
N ALA A 96 7.72 -5.23 19.14
CA ALA A 96 8.78 -5.94 19.86
C ALA A 96 8.83 -5.57 21.35
N VAL A 97 8.57 -4.30 21.69
CA VAL A 97 8.52 -3.82 23.08
C VAL A 97 7.29 -4.37 23.81
N THR A 98 6.11 -4.41 23.18
CA THR A 98 4.90 -4.98 23.79
C THR A 98 5.03 -6.48 24.01
N ASP A 99 5.62 -7.21 23.07
CA ASP A 99 5.90 -8.64 23.23
C ASP A 99 6.88 -8.91 24.39
N LEU A 100 7.88 -8.04 24.57
CA LEU A 100 8.83 -8.14 25.68
C LEU A 100 8.17 -7.86 27.03
N LEU A 101 7.28 -6.87 27.10
CA LEU A 101 6.52 -6.55 28.32
C LEU A 101 5.55 -7.68 28.69
N GLY A 102 4.81 -8.23 27.71
CA GLY A 102 3.88 -9.34 27.94
C GLY A 102 4.58 -10.63 28.40
N LYS A 103 5.78 -10.91 27.88
CA LYS A 103 6.61 -12.03 28.36
C LYS A 103 7.12 -11.85 29.78
N LYS A 104 7.41 -10.62 30.21
CA LYS A 104 7.81 -10.35 31.59
C LYS A 104 6.65 -10.56 32.57
N GLU A 105 5.42 -10.17 32.22
CA GLU A 105 4.27 -10.39 33.10
C GLU A 105 3.90 -11.86 33.27
N THR A 106 4.06 -12.70 32.24
CA THR A 106 3.80 -14.14 32.35
C THR A 106 4.94 -14.90 33.05
N ALA A 107 6.17 -14.41 33.02
CA ALA A 107 7.29 -15.03 33.74
C ALA A 107 7.25 -14.80 35.26
N TYR A 108 6.48 -13.82 35.74
CA TYR A 108 6.29 -13.52 37.16
C TYR A 108 4.93 -13.98 37.72
N ARG A 109 4.17 -14.80 36.97
CA ARG A 109 3.03 -15.58 37.48
C ARG A 109 3.39 -17.06 37.50
#